data_AF-A0A7V9IG54-F1
#
_entry.id   AF-A0A7V9IG54-F1
#
_cell.length_a   1.000
_cell.length_b   1.000
_cell.length_c   1.000
_cell.angle_alpha   90.00
_cell.angle_beta   90.00
_cell.angle_gamma   90.00
#
_symmetry.space_group_name_H-M   'P 1'
#
loop_
_entity.id
_entity.type
_entity.pdbx_description
1 polymer ?
#
loop_
_entity_poly.entity_id
_entity_poly.type
_entity_poly.pdbx_seq_one_letter_code
_entity_poly.pdbx_strand_id
1 'polypeptide(L)'
;MDYEILLMLDPDLPEERQEDIVKRTRDLVERGGGTWASQDVWGRRKLAYEIDKKGDGVYHLLSFGAEAETLDEISRVLKIDDGVMRHLATRRYKPGSTQPVAVGGPTREDVREPIDTSLEEE
;
A
#
# COMPACT_ATOMS: atom_id res chain seq x y z
N MET A 1 1.30 -15.75 -0.57
CA MET A 1 0.31 -14.65 -0.43
C MET A 1 1.02 -13.31 -0.55
N ASP A 2 0.36 -12.25 -1.00
CA ASP A 2 0.96 -10.92 -1.11
C ASP A 2 0.90 -10.18 0.24
N TYR A 3 2.03 -9.66 0.69
CA TYR A 3 2.18 -8.90 1.92
C TYR A 3 2.88 -7.57 1.64
N GLU A 4 2.65 -6.62 2.54
CA GLU A 4 3.45 -5.41 2.67
C GLU A 4 3.95 -5.28 4.10
N ILE A 5 5.17 -4.77 4.23
CA ILE A 5 5.74 -4.37 5.52
C ILE A 5 6.10 -2.90 5.42
N LEU A 6 5.51 -2.08 6.29
CA LEU A 6 5.96 -0.73 6.53
C LEU A 6 7.02 -0.76 7.63
N LEU A 7 8.24 -0.37 7.30
CA LEU A 7 9.36 -0.21 8.23
C LEU A 7 9.50 1.24 8.63
N MET A 8 9.74 1.46 9.92
CA MET A 8 10.15 2.73 10.51
C MET A 8 11.52 2.52 11.15
N LEU A 9 12.55 3.14 10.58
CA LEU A 9 13.92 3.08 11.03
C LEU A 9 14.29 4.33 11.83
N ASP A 10 15.28 4.19 12.71
CA ASP A 10 15.83 5.32 13.48
C ASP A 10 16.42 6.37 12.51
N PRO A 11 16.03 7.65 12.63
CA PRO A 11 16.53 8.71 11.75
C PRO A 11 18.03 8.98 11.86
N ASP A 12 18.68 8.60 12.97
CA ASP A 12 20.12 8.80 13.20
C ASP A 12 20.97 7.66 12.63
N LEU A 13 20.36 6.60 12.09
CA LEU A 13 21.10 5.54 11.40
C LEU A 13 21.67 6.05 10.08
N PRO A 14 22.92 5.68 9.74
CA PRO A 14 23.48 5.96 8.43
C PRO A 14 22.70 5.21 7.34
N GLU A 15 22.61 5.80 6.15
CA GLU A 15 21.87 5.25 5.00
C GLU A 15 22.34 3.82 4.66
N GLU A 16 23.65 3.55 4.75
CA GLU A 16 24.22 2.22 4.53
C GLU A 16 23.62 1.15 5.45
N ARG A 17 23.33 1.49 6.72
CA ARG A 17 22.68 0.58 7.66
C ARG A 17 21.20 0.38 7.34
N GLN A 18 20.53 1.42 6.85
CA GLN A 18 19.13 1.33 6.44
C GLN A 18 18.98 0.37 5.25
N GLU A 19 19.87 0.49 4.26
CA GLU A 19 19.91 -0.42 3.12
C GLU A 19 20.27 -1.86 3.52
N ASP A 20 21.18 -2.04 4.48
CA ASP A 20 21.52 -3.37 5.00
C ASP A 20 20.31 -4.08 5.64
N ILE A 21 19.48 -3.36 6.41
CA ILE A 21 18.24 -3.89 7.02
C ILE A 21 17.24 -4.30 5.93
N VAL A 22 17.07 -3.47 4.89
CA VAL A 22 16.17 -3.80 3.77
C VAL A 22 16.69 -5.01 2.99
N LYS A 23 18.00 -5.06 2.72
CA LYS A 23 18.64 -6.17 2.04
C LYS A 23 18.51 -7.47 2.83
N ARG A 24 18.74 -7.44 4.13
CA ARG A 24 18.54 -8.58 5.03
C ARG A 24 17.10 -9.08 5.00
N THR A 25 16.14 -8.17 4.97
CA THR A 25 14.72 -8.51 4.82
C THR A 25 14.46 -9.22 3.49
N ARG A 26 15.04 -8.72 2.39
CA ARG A 26 14.97 -9.35 1.08
C ARG A 26 15.58 -10.75 1.07
N ASP A 27 16.78 -10.92 1.64
CA ASP A 27 17.44 -12.23 1.75
C ASP A 27 16.57 -13.24 2.52
N LEU A 28 15.88 -12.81 3.58
CA LEU A 28 14.95 -13.67 4.33
C LEU A 28 13.74 -14.07 3.48
N VAL A 29 13.18 -13.14 2.70
CA VAL A 29 12.09 -13.44 1.77
C VAL A 29 12.52 -14.47 0.73
N GLU A 30 13.69 -14.26 0.10
CA GLU A 30 14.22 -15.16 -0.93
C GLU A 30 14.57 -16.55 -0.37
N ARG A 31 15.17 -16.61 0.84
CA ARG A 31 15.44 -17.87 1.55
C ARG A 31 14.17 -18.65 1.92
N GLY A 32 13.10 -17.94 2.24
CA GLY A 32 11.79 -18.53 2.53
C GLY A 32 10.98 -18.90 1.29
N GLY A 33 11.58 -18.86 0.10
CA GLY A 33 10.90 -19.19 -1.17
C GLY A 33 9.89 -18.14 -1.63
N GLY A 34 9.93 -16.93 -1.03
CA GLY A 34 9.09 -15.81 -1.41
C GLY A 34 9.57 -15.09 -2.67
N THR A 35 8.72 -14.23 -3.21
CA THR A 35 9.02 -13.38 -4.38
C THR A 35 9.06 -11.92 -3.96
N TRP A 36 10.15 -11.22 -4.23
CA TRP A 36 10.23 -9.78 -4.03
C TRP A 36 9.42 -9.03 -5.08
N ALA A 37 8.58 -8.06 -4.67
CA ALA A 37 7.77 -7.28 -5.62
C ALA A 37 8.31 -5.86 -5.82
N SER A 38 8.39 -5.06 -4.75
CA SER A 38 8.86 -3.67 -4.83
C SER A 38 9.42 -3.19 -3.49
N GLN A 39 10.30 -2.19 -3.56
CA GLN A 39 10.69 -1.36 -2.42
C GLN A 39 10.41 0.10 -2.74
N ASP A 40 9.77 0.79 -1.80
CA ASP A 40 9.42 2.20 -1.91
C ASP A 40 10.02 2.94 -0.71
N VAL A 41 11.00 3.81 -0.97
CA VAL A 41 11.68 4.60 0.06
C VAL A 41 10.91 5.92 0.24
N TRP A 42 10.30 6.10 1.41
CA TRP A 42 9.54 7.32 1.72
C TRP A 42 10.41 8.39 2.40
N GLY A 43 11.59 8.01 2.88
CA GLY A 43 12.55 8.91 3.53
C GLY A 43 12.09 9.36 4.91
N ARG A 44 12.67 10.46 5.40
CA ARG A 44 12.44 10.99 6.74
C ARG A 44 11.10 11.74 6.82
N ARG A 45 10.28 11.41 7.82
CA ARG A 45 8.99 12.07 8.09
C ARG A 45 8.86 12.38 9.58
N LYS A 46 8.25 13.51 9.89
CA LYS A 46 7.97 13.96 11.25
C LYS A 46 6.82 13.15 11.86
N LEU A 47 7.02 12.66 13.08
CA LEU A 47 6.04 11.92 13.86
C LEU A 47 5.11 12.90 14.62
N ALA A 48 3.88 12.45 14.89
CA ALA A 48 2.92 13.24 15.68
C ALA A 48 3.29 13.31 17.17
N TYR A 49 4.00 12.29 17.65
CA TYR A 49 4.53 12.18 19.01
C TYR A 49 5.87 11.47 18.97
N GLU A 50 6.68 11.67 20.01
CA GLU A 50 8.01 11.08 20.09
C GLU A 50 7.93 9.57 20.34
N ILE A 51 8.69 8.80 19.57
CA ILE A 51 8.91 7.36 19.79
C ILE A 51 10.40 7.23 20.15
N ASP A 52 10.72 6.60 21.28
CA ASP A 52 12.10 6.48 21.78
C ASP A 52 12.87 7.81 21.85
N LYS A 53 12.15 8.90 22.19
CA LYS A 53 12.67 10.29 22.22
C LYS A 53 13.12 10.84 20.86
N LYS A 54 12.64 10.25 19.77
CA LYS A 54 12.81 10.73 18.39
C LYS A 54 11.48 11.29 17.89
N GLY A 55 11.51 12.50 17.36
CA GLY A 55 10.36 13.16 16.72
C GLY A 55 10.23 12.87 15.23
N ASP A 56 11.18 12.13 14.64
CA ASP A 56 11.25 11.82 13.22
C ASP A 56 11.52 10.33 13.04
N GLY A 57 11.13 9.78 11.90
CA GLY A 57 11.42 8.40 11.52
C GLY A 57 11.63 8.28 10.01
N VAL A 58 12.47 7.33 9.60
CA VAL A 58 12.68 7.04 8.18
C VAL A 58 11.81 5.85 7.77
N TYR A 59 11.00 6.04 6.72
CA TYR A 59 10.00 5.06 6.31
C TYR A 59 10.42 4.34 5.03
N HIS A 60 10.26 3.01 5.05
CA HIS A 60 10.40 2.14 3.87
C HIS A 60 9.18 1.24 3.77
N LEU A 61 8.56 1.21 2.60
CA LEU A 61 7.47 0.29 2.29
C LEU A 61 8.02 -0.85 1.43
N LEU A 62 7.91 -2.07 1.93
CA LEU A 62 8.35 -3.27 1.23
C LEU A 62 7.14 -4.09 0.81
N SER A 63 7.08 -4.46 -0.47
CA SER A 63 6.04 -5.32 -1.01
C SER A 63 6.65 -6.63 -1.49
N PHE A 64 6.12 -7.75 -1.03
CA PHE A 64 6.62 -9.08 -1.41
C PHE A 64 5.54 -10.16 -1.25
N GLY A 65 5.73 -11.27 -1.95
CA GLY A 65 4.95 -12.49 -1.78
C GLY A 65 5.72 -13.49 -0.91
N ALA A 66 5.09 -14.05 0.12
CA ALA A 66 5.69 -15.10 0.95
C ALA A 66 4.63 -16.07 1.51
N GLU A 67 5.11 -17.16 2.11
CA GLU A 67 4.35 -18.02 3.03
C GLU A 67 4.17 -17.35 4.40
N ALA A 68 3.19 -17.81 5.18
CA ALA A 68 2.91 -17.24 6.49
C ALA A 68 4.05 -17.48 7.50
N GLU A 69 4.73 -18.62 7.42
CA GLU A 69 5.88 -18.95 8.29
C GLU A 69 7.05 -17.98 8.06
N THR A 70 7.34 -17.67 6.79
CA THR A 70 8.37 -16.70 6.41
C THR A 70 8.06 -15.30 6.94
N LEU A 71 6.79 -14.89 6.95
CA LEU A 71 6.38 -13.60 7.50
C LEU A 71 6.63 -13.50 9.01
N ASP A 72 6.35 -14.58 9.76
CA ASP A 72 6.58 -14.62 11.21
C ASP A 72 8.07 -14.50 11.53
N GLU A 73 8.93 -15.22 10.79
CA GLU A 73 10.38 -15.14 10.94
C GLU A 73 10.90 -13.72 10.62
N ILE A 74 10.44 -13.11 9.52
CA ILE A 74 10.82 -11.72 9.18
C ILE A 74 10.42 -10.76 10.30
N SER A 75 9.19 -10.86 10.80
CA SER A 75 8.70 -10.03 11.91
C SER A 75 9.55 -10.21 13.17
N ARG A 76 9.97 -11.45 13.46
CA ARG A 76 10.83 -11.77 14.60
C ARG A 76 12.22 -11.17 14.44
N VAL A 77 12.85 -11.29 13.28
CA VAL A 77 14.17 -10.71 13.02
C VAL A 77 14.14 -9.19 13.09
N LEU A 78 13.14 -8.55 12.47
CA LEU A 78 12.97 -7.09 12.50
C LEU A 78 12.77 -6.56 13.92
N LYS A 79 12.09 -7.32 14.79
CA LYS A 79 11.91 -6.96 16.20
C LYS A 79 13.22 -7.01 17.01
N ILE A 80 14.18 -7.83 16.60
CA ILE A 80 15.48 -7.98 17.27
C ILE A 80 16.47 -6.90 16.80
N ASP A 81 16.27 -6.38 15.59
CA ASP A 81 17.15 -5.37 15.02
C ASP A 81 16.92 -4.00 15.68
N ASP A 82 17.90 -3.54 16.46
CA ASP A 82 17.83 -2.26 17.17
C ASP A 82 17.68 -1.05 16.23
N GLY A 83 17.94 -1.22 14.92
CA GLY A 83 17.75 -0.16 13.94
C GLY A 83 16.29 0.06 13.53
N VAL A 84 15.40 -0.88 13.86
CA VAL A 84 13.98 -0.82 13.51
C VAL A 84 13.19 -0.34 14.73
N MET A 85 12.66 0.87 14.65
CA MET A 85 11.80 1.41 15.70
C MET A 85 10.44 0.71 15.73
N ARG A 86 9.83 0.56 14.55
CA ARG A 86 8.53 -0.11 14.38
C ARG A 86 8.43 -0.77 13.01
N HIS A 87 7.70 -1.87 12.95
CA HIS A 87 7.28 -2.49 11.70
C HIS A 87 5.78 -2.82 11.74
N LEU A 88 5.12 -2.73 10.60
CA LEU A 88 3.73 -3.13 10.43
C LEU A 88 3.62 -4.07 9.23
N ALA A 89 3.35 -5.34 9.51
CA ALA A 89 3.07 -6.34 8.48
C ALA A 89 1.57 -6.40 8.18
N THR A 90 1.21 -6.22 6.92
CA THR A 90 -0.19 -6.25 6.45
C THR A 90 -0.31 -7.18 5.25
N ARG A 91 -1.41 -7.93 5.18
CA ARG A 91 -1.73 -8.72 3.99
C ARG A 91 -2.33 -7.81 2.93
N ARG A 92 -1.75 -7.81 1.73
CA ARG A 92 -2.28 -7.02 0.61
C ARG A 92 -3.59 -7.63 0.14
N TYR A 93 -4.67 -6.85 0.24
CA TYR A 93 -5.92 -7.17 -0.42
C TYR A 93 -5.79 -6.79 -1.89
N LYS A 94 -5.78 -7.77 -2.79
CA LYS A 94 -5.99 -7.50 -4.23
C LYS A 94 -7.49 -7.26 -4.39
N PRO A 95 -7.98 -6.03 -4.63
CA PRO A 95 -9.36 -5.84 -4.96
C PRO A 95 -9.64 -6.67 -6.21
N GLY A 96 -10.56 -7.64 -6.12
CA GLY A 96 -11.03 -8.37 -7.28
C GLY A 96 -11.44 -7.36 -8.34
N SER A 97 -10.93 -7.54 -9.56
CA SER A 97 -11.16 -6.66 -10.72
C SER A 97 -12.64 -6.31 -10.83
N THR A 98 -13.04 -5.20 -10.22
CA THR A 98 -14.33 -4.59 -10.52
C THR A 98 -14.04 -3.75 -11.73
N GLN A 99 -14.14 -4.38 -12.91
CA GLN A 99 -14.34 -3.60 -14.12
C GLN A 99 -15.51 -2.66 -13.83
N PRO A 100 -15.35 -1.34 -13.99
CA PRO A 100 -16.51 -0.47 -13.90
C PRO A 100 -17.50 -0.99 -14.94
N VAL A 101 -18.65 -1.47 -14.47
CA VAL A 101 -19.78 -1.74 -15.36
C VAL A 101 -20.06 -0.41 -16.05
N ALA A 102 -19.73 -0.33 -17.33
CA ALA A 102 -19.98 0.86 -18.12
C ALA A 102 -21.49 1.09 -18.07
N VAL A 103 -21.91 2.14 -17.35
CA VAL A 103 -23.30 2.58 -17.32
C VAL A 103 -23.59 3.18 -18.69
N GLY A 104 -23.94 2.32 -19.64
CA GLY A 104 -24.61 2.73 -20.87
C GLY A 104 -25.98 3.27 -20.49
N GLY A 105 -26.07 4.57 -20.24
CA GLY A 105 -27.36 5.23 -20.06
C GLY A 105 -28.20 5.07 -21.34
N PRO A 106 -29.52 4.85 -21.25
CA PRO A 106 -30.36 4.82 -22.44
C PRO A 106 -30.39 6.21 -23.07
N THR A 107 -29.93 6.32 -24.32
CA THR A 107 -30.19 7.47 -25.18
C THR A 107 -31.69 7.63 -25.30
N ARG A 108 -32.23 8.66 -24.65
CA ARG A 108 -33.62 9.09 -24.88
C ARG A 108 -33.62 9.97 -26.13
N GLU A 109 -33.70 9.31 -27.27
CA GLU A 109 -34.05 9.90 -28.56
C GLU A 109 -35.55 9.66 -28.82
N ASP A 110 -36.22 10.69 -29.37
CA ASP A 110 -37.63 10.76 -29.78
C ASP A 110 -38.70 10.76 -28.66
N VAL A 111 -39.70 11.66 -28.59
CA VAL A 111 -40.49 12.31 -29.63
C VAL A 111 -40.89 13.72 -29.16
N ARG A 112 -40.64 14.76 -29.97
CA ARG A 112 -41.44 16.00 -29.96
C ARG A 112 -42.05 16.15 -31.34
N GLU A 113 -43.24 15.60 -31.54
CA GLU A 113 -44.09 16.00 -32.64
C GLU A 113 -44.71 17.39 -32.33
N PRO A 114 -44.77 18.30 -33.32
CA PRO A 114 -45.43 19.59 -33.17
C PRO A 114 -46.95 19.40 -33.34
N ILE A 115 -47.74 19.82 -32.34
CA ILE A 115 -49.19 19.98 -32.54
C ILE A 115 -49.45 21.38 -33.11
N ASP A 116 -49.87 21.42 -34.37
CA ASP A 116 -50.36 22.60 -35.08
C ASP A 116 -51.85 22.84 -34.75
N THR A 117 -52.16 24.10 -34.45
CA THR A 117 -53.41 24.87 -34.68
C THR A 117 -54.78 24.16 -34.62
N SER A 118 -55.67 24.67 -33.75
CA SER A 118 -56.97 25.30 -34.13
C SER A 118 -57.92 25.45 -32.92
N LEU A 119 -58.27 26.71 -32.62
CA LEU A 119 -59.63 27.28 -32.47
C LEU A 119 -60.76 26.58 -31.67
N GLU A 120 -61.58 27.48 -31.11
CA GLU A 120 -62.98 27.40 -30.64
C GLU A 120 -63.28 27.25 -29.13
N GLU A 121 -63.75 28.39 -28.58
CA GLU A 121 -64.89 28.64 -27.66
C GLU A 121 -64.88 27.95 -26.27
N GLU A 122 -65.14 28.62 -25.14
CA GLU A 122 -66.25 29.52 -24.80
C GLU A 122 -65.85 30.49 -23.65
#